data_AF-K1YQF4-F1
#
_entry.id   AF-K1YQF4-F1
#
_cell.length_a   1.000
_cell.length_b   1.000
_cell.length_c   1.000
_cell.angle_alpha   90.00
_cell.angle_beta   90.00
_cell.angle_gamma   90.00
#
_symmetry.space_group_name_H-M   'P 1'
#
loop_
_entity.id
_entity.type
_entity.pdbx_description
1 polymer ?
#
loop_
_entity_poly.entity_id
_entity_poly.type
_entity_poly.pdbx_seq_one_letter_code
_entity_poly.pdbx_strand_id
1 'polypeptide(L)'
;MVFVSAFMVFYYLKGGVIAIIALGFNVVCILGSIAYIQDATLTLPGIAGLILTMGMAVDANVLIHERIREELSKGKRLKTAIEAGYDRVFWTVFDSNLTTFITSLILYNMGTGPVQGFALILMIGIVSSIFTGVFITRTMYMILLRFTNMNEMKMLSMVPHTNVNFVGSRKKAYIFSFLLIAVSLVGFFMKGDKKWGVDFSGGVILGVNFQENVKIEDVRSCLKNVPDVAIQYFGSDKDIIVKAKTGQGEAIKDSLAKGNFPKYEVVREEDVGPLVGSELKRSSLIALLLSFVAMIIYIGFRFEFSYGVGAIVALVHDTIISAGIFCLMGYEFNVPIIAALLTVVGYSINDTIVIFDRIREYLGSNSRKSQIELINEAINSTLSRTTLTSFATILVVIALMVYGGGIIHDFAFVLFIGIIIGTYSSIFVASPIIVEMTRKNDK
;
A
#
# COMPACT_ATOMS: atom_id res chain seq x y z
N MET A 1 -11.74 -9.68 -2.15
CA MET A 1 -13.02 -9.02 -2.50
C MET A 1 -14.12 -9.32 -1.50
N VAL A 2 -14.47 -10.59 -1.24
CA VAL A 2 -15.54 -10.95 -0.29
C VAL A 2 -15.41 -10.25 1.06
N PHE A 3 -14.22 -10.23 1.67
CA PHE A 3 -13.99 -9.55 2.96
C PHE A 3 -14.31 -8.05 2.92
N VAL A 4 -13.82 -7.33 1.90
CA VAL A 4 -14.08 -5.89 1.73
C VAL A 4 -15.55 -5.62 1.46
N SER A 5 -16.17 -6.39 0.57
CA SER A 5 -17.60 -6.28 0.27
C SER A 5 -18.45 -6.50 1.51
N ALA A 6 -18.16 -7.55 2.30
CA ALA A 6 -18.86 -7.84 3.54
C ALA A 6 -18.72 -6.68 4.53
N PHE A 7 -17.51 -6.16 4.72
CA PHE A 7 -17.26 -5.00 5.56
C PHE A 7 -18.04 -3.77 5.11
N MET A 8 -17.98 -3.41 3.82
CA MET A 8 -18.65 -2.23 3.29
C MET A 8 -20.17 -2.31 3.44
N VAL A 9 -20.78 -3.45 3.12
CA VAL A 9 -22.24 -3.64 3.29
C VAL A 9 -22.63 -3.65 4.75
N PHE A 10 -21.86 -4.31 5.61
CA PHE A 10 -22.16 -4.35 7.03
C PHE A 10 -22.06 -2.96 7.67
N TYR A 11 -21.00 -2.21 7.38
CA TYR A 11 -20.74 -0.91 8.02
C TYR A 11 -21.58 0.23 7.44
N TYR A 12 -21.69 0.32 6.11
CA TYR A 12 -22.38 1.42 5.40
C TYR A 12 -23.76 1.05 4.87
N LEU A 13 -24.22 -0.19 5.04
CA LEU A 13 -25.56 -0.66 4.64
C LEU A 13 -25.84 -0.35 3.15
N LYS A 14 -26.84 0.50 2.87
CA LYS A 14 -27.20 0.91 1.51
C LYS A 14 -26.06 1.61 0.78
N GLY A 15 -25.28 2.43 1.50
CA GLY A 15 -24.10 3.08 0.92
C GLY A 15 -22.98 2.07 0.60
N GLY A 16 -22.89 1.01 1.39
CA GLY A 16 -21.99 -0.12 1.13
C GLY A 16 -22.34 -0.86 -0.15
N VAL A 17 -23.63 -1.08 -0.42
CA VAL A 17 -24.10 -1.70 -1.67
C VAL A 17 -23.73 -0.85 -2.88
N ILE A 18 -23.93 0.48 -2.80
CA ILE A 18 -23.53 1.41 -3.86
C ILE A 18 -22.02 1.36 -4.10
N ALA A 19 -21.22 1.32 -3.04
CA ALA A 19 -19.77 1.20 -3.13
C ALA A 19 -19.33 -0.12 -3.81
N ILE A 20 -20.00 -1.24 -3.53
CA ILE A 20 -19.71 -2.53 -4.20
C ILE A 20 -20.07 -2.48 -5.68
N ILE A 21 -21.21 -1.88 -6.04
CA ILE A 21 -21.59 -1.75 -7.45
C ILE A 21 -20.53 -0.92 -8.18
N ALA A 22 -20.10 0.19 -7.59
CA ALA A 22 -19.01 1.00 -8.13
C ALA A 22 -17.68 0.24 -8.22
N LEU A 23 -17.36 -0.60 -7.24
CA LEU A 23 -16.20 -1.50 -7.29
C LEU A 23 -16.31 -2.50 -8.46
N GLY A 24 -17.50 -3.04 -8.72
CA GLY A 24 -17.76 -3.88 -9.90
C GLY A 24 -17.48 -3.14 -11.21
N PHE A 25 -17.95 -1.90 -11.33
CA PHE A 25 -17.61 -1.03 -12.48
C PHE A 25 -16.09 -0.78 -12.57
N ASN A 26 -15.41 -0.59 -11.45
CA ASN A 26 -13.96 -0.36 -11.44
C ASN A 26 -13.21 -1.59 -11.99
N VAL A 27 -13.57 -2.79 -11.56
CA VAL A 27 -13.00 -4.04 -12.08
C VAL A 27 -13.17 -4.13 -13.59
N VAL A 28 -14.37 -3.82 -14.11
CA VAL A 28 -14.65 -3.82 -15.55
C VAL A 28 -13.80 -2.80 -16.28
N CYS A 29 -13.65 -1.59 -15.75
CA CYS A 29 -12.79 -0.56 -16.33
C CYS A 29 -11.32 -0.99 -16.36
N ILE A 30 -10.78 -1.53 -15.25
CA ILE A 30 -9.40 -2.00 -15.17
C ILE A 30 -9.15 -3.11 -16.20
N LEU A 31 -9.99 -4.15 -16.20
CA LEU A 31 -9.84 -5.28 -17.11
C LEU A 31 -10.04 -4.84 -18.57
N GLY A 32 -11.00 -3.96 -18.84
CA GLY A 32 -11.23 -3.39 -20.16
C GLY A 32 -10.05 -2.57 -20.66
N SER A 33 -9.40 -1.78 -19.80
CA SER A 33 -8.18 -1.04 -20.14
C SER A 33 -6.99 -1.95 -20.39
N ILE A 34 -6.79 -2.99 -19.58
CA ILE A 34 -5.71 -3.98 -19.80
C ILE A 34 -5.93 -4.72 -21.12
N ALA A 35 -7.17 -5.13 -21.41
CA ALA A 35 -7.50 -5.82 -22.67
C ALA A 35 -7.31 -4.92 -23.92
N TYR A 36 -7.43 -3.60 -23.76
CA TYR A 36 -7.26 -2.64 -24.84
C TYR A 36 -5.78 -2.30 -25.11
N ILE A 37 -4.96 -2.21 -24.06
CA ILE A 37 -3.54 -1.84 -24.17
C ILE A 37 -2.74 -3.09 -24.56
N GLN A 38 -2.28 -3.14 -25.82
CA GLN A 38 -1.58 -4.32 -26.38
C GLN A 38 -0.34 -4.76 -25.61
N ASP A 39 0.37 -3.83 -24.95
CA ASP A 39 1.59 -4.11 -24.19
C ASP A 39 1.35 -4.34 -22.67
N ALA A 40 0.09 -4.36 -22.23
CA ALA A 40 -0.24 -4.57 -20.82
C ALA A 40 -0.14 -6.06 -20.46
N THR A 41 0.96 -6.46 -19.83
CA THR A 41 1.15 -7.82 -19.33
C THR A 41 0.66 -7.97 -17.89
N LEU A 42 -0.17 -8.97 -17.64
CA LEU A 42 -0.65 -9.30 -16.29
C LEU A 42 0.36 -10.20 -15.58
N THR A 43 1.36 -9.58 -14.96
CA THR A 43 2.42 -10.27 -14.21
C THR A 43 1.97 -10.62 -12.78
N LEU A 44 2.72 -11.48 -12.07
CA LEU A 44 2.42 -11.80 -10.66
C LEU A 44 2.35 -10.54 -9.77
N PRO A 45 3.33 -9.62 -9.79
CA PRO A 45 3.18 -8.32 -9.14
C PRO A 45 1.98 -7.53 -9.69
N GLY A 46 1.74 -7.57 -10.99
CA GLY A 46 0.56 -6.97 -11.61
C GLY A 46 -0.77 -7.41 -11.00
N ILE A 47 -0.94 -8.71 -10.74
CA ILE A 47 -2.12 -9.27 -10.08
C ILE A 47 -2.22 -8.74 -8.64
N ALA A 48 -1.10 -8.67 -7.91
CA ALA A 48 -1.09 -8.08 -6.57
C ALA A 48 -1.51 -6.61 -6.60
N GLY A 49 -1.06 -5.84 -7.61
CA GLY A 49 -1.47 -4.46 -7.84
C GLY A 49 -2.94 -4.31 -8.18
N LEU A 50 -3.49 -5.21 -9.00
CA LEU A 50 -4.91 -5.26 -9.32
C LEU A 50 -5.76 -5.50 -8.06
N ILE A 51 -5.37 -6.49 -7.24
CA ILE A 51 -6.08 -6.82 -6.00
C ILE A 51 -5.97 -5.66 -4.99
N LEU A 52 -4.79 -5.06 -4.84
CA LEU A 52 -4.57 -3.91 -3.97
C LEU A 52 -5.41 -2.70 -4.41
N THR A 53 -5.44 -2.41 -5.70
CA THR A 53 -6.20 -1.27 -6.23
C THR A 53 -7.69 -1.43 -5.99
N MET A 54 -8.22 -2.65 -6.07
CA MET A 54 -9.60 -2.92 -5.68
C MET A 54 -9.85 -2.70 -4.18
N GLY A 55 -8.86 -3.00 -3.33
CA GLY A 55 -8.91 -2.66 -1.90
C GLY A 55 -8.90 -1.16 -1.64
N MET A 56 -8.08 -0.41 -2.38
CA MET A 56 -8.03 1.05 -2.27
C MET A 56 -9.22 1.74 -2.95
N ALA A 57 -9.90 1.09 -3.90
CA ALA A 57 -11.04 1.67 -4.59
C ALA A 57 -12.25 1.97 -3.68
N VAL A 58 -12.33 1.31 -2.53
CA VAL A 58 -13.36 1.61 -1.52
C VAL A 58 -12.98 2.78 -0.62
N ASP A 59 -11.74 3.26 -0.64
CA ASP A 59 -11.24 4.38 0.16
C ASP A 59 -12.03 5.66 -0.09
N ALA A 60 -12.16 6.06 -1.36
CA ALA A 60 -12.98 7.22 -1.75
C ALA A 60 -14.43 7.11 -1.23
N ASN A 61 -14.99 5.90 -1.25
CA ASN A 61 -16.32 5.66 -0.71
C ASN A 61 -16.35 5.85 0.80
N VAL A 62 -15.40 5.30 1.56
CA VAL A 62 -15.28 5.51 3.02
C VAL A 62 -15.20 7.02 3.32
N LEU A 63 -14.34 7.75 2.62
CA LEU A 63 -14.17 9.21 2.76
C LEU A 63 -15.48 9.98 2.55
N ILE A 64 -16.20 9.64 1.48
CA ILE A 64 -17.49 10.24 1.13
C ILE A 64 -18.55 9.92 2.20
N HIS A 65 -18.68 8.65 2.61
CA HIS A 65 -19.70 8.25 3.59
C HIS A 65 -19.47 8.87 4.97
N GLU A 66 -18.22 8.91 5.45
CA GLU A 66 -17.90 9.59 6.71
C GLU A 66 -18.20 11.09 6.62
N ARG A 67 -17.95 11.73 5.46
CA ARG A 67 -18.31 13.13 5.29
C ARG A 67 -19.83 13.35 5.26
N ILE A 68 -20.57 12.49 4.59
CA ILE A 68 -22.04 12.58 4.58
C ILE A 68 -22.57 12.41 6.00
N ARG A 69 -22.02 11.48 6.78
CA ARG A 69 -22.34 11.29 8.20
C ARG A 69 -22.11 12.57 9.02
N GLU A 70 -20.96 13.22 8.84
CA GLU A 70 -20.67 14.50 9.49
C GLU A 70 -21.70 15.58 9.12
N GLU A 71 -22.03 15.72 7.84
CA GLU A 71 -22.99 16.73 7.38
C GLU A 71 -24.42 16.44 7.86
N LEU A 72 -24.81 15.16 7.98
CA LEU A 72 -26.07 14.74 8.61
C LEU A 72 -26.08 15.05 10.11
N SER A 73 -24.97 14.85 10.82
CA SER A 73 -24.86 15.16 12.25
C SER A 73 -25.04 16.66 12.55
N LYS A 74 -24.76 17.52 11.56
CA LYS A 74 -25.02 18.97 11.62
C LYS A 74 -26.49 19.33 11.32
N GLY A 75 -27.38 18.35 11.18
CA GLY A 75 -28.80 18.54 10.93
C GLY A 75 -29.17 18.86 9.47
N LYS A 76 -28.26 18.66 8.51
CA LYS A 76 -28.58 18.86 7.09
C LYS A 76 -29.52 17.76 6.58
N ARG A 77 -30.39 18.13 5.64
CA ARG A 77 -31.22 17.16 4.90
C ARG A 77 -30.35 16.22 4.07
N LEU A 78 -30.80 14.98 3.88
CA LEU A 78 -30.03 13.93 3.22
C LEU A 78 -29.46 14.33 1.85
N LYS A 79 -30.29 14.92 0.97
CA LYS A 79 -29.85 15.35 -0.36
C LYS A 79 -28.71 16.38 -0.28
N THR A 80 -28.87 17.40 0.55
CA THR A 80 -27.86 18.45 0.77
C THR A 80 -26.60 17.91 1.44
N ALA A 81 -26.74 16.94 2.35
CA ALA A 81 -25.60 16.27 2.97
C ALA A 81 -24.80 15.43 1.96
N ILE A 82 -25.48 14.73 1.04
CA ILE A 82 -24.85 13.99 -0.06
C ILE A 82 -24.10 14.94 -0.99
N GLU A 83 -24.76 15.99 -1.49
CA GLU A 83 -24.13 16.99 -2.37
C GLU A 83 -22.90 17.63 -1.71
N ALA A 84 -23.02 18.08 -0.46
CA ALA A 84 -21.91 18.65 0.30
C ALA A 84 -20.78 17.63 0.58
N GLY A 85 -21.13 16.35 0.73
CA GLY A 85 -20.17 15.27 0.88
C GLY A 85 -19.27 15.14 -0.34
N TYR A 86 -19.86 15.04 -1.54
CA TYR A 86 -19.11 14.90 -2.78
C TYR A 86 -18.28 16.13 -3.14
N ASP A 87 -18.85 17.33 -3.03
CA ASP A 87 -18.16 18.55 -3.48
C ASP A 87 -16.92 18.87 -2.62
N ARG A 88 -16.96 18.60 -1.31
CA ARG A 88 -15.80 18.81 -0.43
C ARG A 88 -14.76 17.71 -0.50
N VAL A 89 -15.19 16.45 -0.63
CA VAL A 89 -14.28 15.28 -0.55
C VAL A 89 -13.54 15.05 -1.87
N PHE A 90 -14.06 15.55 -3.00
CA PHE A 90 -13.43 15.35 -4.30
C PHE A 90 -11.94 15.71 -4.32
N TRP A 91 -11.59 16.90 -3.82
CA TRP A 91 -10.20 17.35 -3.80
C TRP A 91 -9.33 16.51 -2.87
N THR A 92 -9.84 16.10 -1.70
CA THR A 92 -9.11 15.20 -0.80
C THR A 92 -8.83 13.85 -1.45
N VAL A 93 -9.82 13.26 -2.15
CA VAL A 93 -9.69 11.98 -2.86
C VAL A 93 -8.74 12.10 -4.05
N PHE A 94 -8.81 13.21 -4.78
CA PHE A 94 -7.92 13.47 -5.90
C PHE A 94 -6.47 13.62 -5.42
N ASP A 95 -6.25 14.44 -4.39
CA ASP A 95 -4.93 14.71 -3.82
C ASP A 95 -4.27 13.43 -3.29
N SER A 96 -5.02 12.62 -2.54
CA SER A 96 -4.49 11.37 -2.01
C SER A 96 -4.10 10.38 -3.09
N ASN A 97 -4.89 10.26 -4.14
CA ASN A 97 -4.62 9.34 -5.24
C ASN A 97 -3.53 9.86 -6.19
N LEU A 98 -3.41 11.18 -6.37
CA LEU A 98 -2.42 11.79 -7.26
C LEU A 98 -0.99 11.44 -6.83
N THR A 99 -0.72 11.37 -5.52
CA THR A 99 0.60 10.98 -5.00
C THR A 99 0.97 9.54 -5.35
N THR A 100 0.02 8.62 -5.19
CA THR A 100 0.20 7.21 -5.57
C THR A 100 0.34 7.09 -7.08
N PHE A 101 -0.40 7.90 -7.85
CA PHE A 101 -0.27 7.96 -9.30
C PHE A 101 1.13 8.43 -9.73
N ILE A 102 1.66 9.50 -9.13
CA ILE A 102 3.03 10.00 -9.38
C ILE A 102 4.06 8.90 -9.09
N THR A 103 3.92 8.20 -7.98
CA THR A 103 4.81 7.10 -7.59
C THR A 103 4.74 5.95 -8.59
N SER A 104 3.53 5.56 -9.00
CA SER A 104 3.33 4.53 -10.02
C SER A 104 3.88 4.94 -11.39
N LEU A 105 3.80 6.22 -11.77
CA LEU A 105 4.38 6.72 -13.02
C LEU A 105 5.92 6.64 -13.02
N ILE A 106 6.56 6.99 -11.89
CA ILE A 106 8.01 6.82 -11.72
C ILE A 106 8.37 5.34 -11.85
N LEU A 107 7.61 4.47 -11.19
CA LEU A 107 7.83 3.03 -11.23
C LEU A 107 7.61 2.42 -12.62
N TYR A 108 6.65 2.93 -13.40
CA TYR A 108 6.42 2.50 -14.78
C TYR A 108 7.63 2.82 -15.68
N ASN A 109 8.19 4.03 -15.53
CA ASN A 109 9.32 4.48 -16.33
C ASN A 109 10.67 3.87 -15.92
N MET A 110 10.83 3.51 -14.64
CA MET A 110 12.11 3.04 -14.10
C MET A 110 12.14 1.54 -13.76
N GLY A 111 10.98 0.93 -13.56
CA GLY A 111 10.85 -0.49 -13.31
C GLY A 111 11.14 -1.31 -14.56
N THR A 112 11.31 -2.61 -14.38
CA THR A 112 11.48 -3.55 -15.49
C THR A 112 10.45 -4.67 -15.39
N GLY A 113 10.00 -5.19 -16.55
CA GLY A 113 9.16 -6.38 -16.70
C GLY A 113 8.02 -6.46 -15.69
N PRO A 114 8.10 -7.34 -14.67
CA PRO A 114 7.03 -7.52 -13.67
C PRO A 114 6.58 -6.24 -12.96
N VAL A 115 7.50 -5.33 -12.66
CA VAL A 115 7.22 -4.13 -11.89
C VAL A 115 6.59 -3.03 -12.75
N GLN A 116 6.89 -2.99 -14.06
CA GLN A 116 6.19 -2.10 -14.99
C GLN A 116 4.71 -2.50 -15.13
N GLY A 117 4.43 -3.80 -15.21
CA GLY A 117 3.05 -4.32 -15.23
C GLY A 117 2.27 -3.95 -13.96
N PHE A 118 2.90 -4.07 -12.79
CA PHE A 118 2.33 -3.58 -11.53
C PHE A 118 2.02 -2.08 -11.55
N ALA A 119 2.98 -1.26 -11.98
CA ALA A 119 2.83 0.18 -12.05
C ALA A 119 1.69 0.61 -12.99
N LEU A 120 1.60 0.00 -14.17
CA LEU A 120 0.55 0.28 -15.15
C LEU A 120 -0.85 -0.03 -14.60
N ILE A 121 -1.00 -1.20 -13.97
CA ILE A 121 -2.27 -1.62 -13.38
C ILE A 121 -2.67 -0.68 -12.24
N LEU A 122 -1.70 -0.26 -11.42
CA LEU A 122 -1.93 0.69 -10.36
C LEU A 122 -2.38 2.06 -10.91
N MET A 123 -1.73 2.57 -11.97
CA MET A 123 -2.13 3.82 -12.64
C MET A 123 -3.56 3.76 -13.17
N ILE A 124 -3.89 2.72 -13.94
CA ILE A 124 -5.22 2.51 -14.52
C ILE A 124 -6.26 2.42 -13.40
N GLY A 125 -5.97 1.61 -12.39
CA GLY A 125 -6.88 1.37 -11.29
C GLY A 125 -7.11 2.60 -10.42
N ILE A 126 -6.10 3.46 -10.21
CA ILE A 126 -6.27 4.75 -9.53
C ILE A 126 -7.23 5.65 -10.31
N VAL A 127 -6.97 5.85 -11.61
CA VAL A 127 -7.82 6.70 -12.46
C VAL A 127 -9.25 6.18 -12.50
N SER A 128 -9.40 4.86 -12.70
CA SER A 128 -10.71 4.22 -12.69
C SER A 128 -11.40 4.36 -11.33
N SER A 129 -10.66 4.20 -10.22
CA SER A 129 -11.23 4.30 -8.88
C SER A 129 -11.74 5.70 -8.54
N ILE A 130 -11.07 6.76 -8.98
CA ILE A 130 -11.56 8.14 -8.81
C ILE A 130 -12.86 8.30 -9.60
N PHE A 131 -12.89 7.84 -10.85
CA PHE A 131 -14.09 7.90 -11.68
C PHE A 131 -15.25 7.11 -11.06
N THR A 132 -15.06 5.84 -10.71
CA THR A 132 -16.14 5.01 -10.16
C THR A 132 -16.51 5.42 -8.75
N GLY A 133 -15.52 5.73 -7.91
CA GLY A 133 -15.69 6.06 -6.50
C GLY A 133 -16.35 7.42 -6.28
N VAL A 134 -16.19 8.38 -7.21
CA VAL A 134 -16.82 9.69 -7.12
C VAL A 134 -18.00 9.82 -8.08
N PHE A 135 -17.78 9.66 -9.38
CA PHE A 135 -18.80 10.01 -10.39
C PHE A 135 -19.93 8.99 -10.44
N ILE A 136 -19.61 7.70 -10.51
CA ILE A 136 -20.64 6.64 -10.59
C ILE A 136 -21.46 6.59 -9.30
N THR A 137 -20.80 6.63 -8.14
CA THR A 137 -21.50 6.58 -6.83
C THR A 137 -22.39 7.81 -6.63
N ARG A 138 -21.93 9.03 -6.97
CA ARG A 138 -22.75 10.25 -6.94
C ARG A 138 -23.98 10.11 -7.80
N THR A 139 -23.81 9.62 -9.03
CA THR A 139 -24.91 9.41 -9.97
C THR A 139 -25.92 8.41 -9.42
N MET A 140 -25.47 7.29 -8.87
CA MET A 140 -26.33 6.30 -8.25
C MET A 140 -27.11 6.86 -7.06
N TYR A 141 -26.48 7.67 -6.20
CA TYR A 141 -27.19 8.35 -5.11
C TYR A 141 -28.28 9.29 -5.62
N MET A 142 -27.97 10.09 -6.64
CA MET A 142 -28.95 11.04 -7.21
C MET A 142 -30.13 10.31 -7.86
N ILE A 143 -29.89 9.20 -8.53
CA ILE A 143 -30.93 8.31 -9.07
C ILE A 143 -31.76 7.74 -7.92
N LEU A 144 -31.12 7.19 -6.89
CA LEU A 144 -31.81 6.57 -5.76
C LEU A 144 -32.71 7.57 -5.03
N LEU A 145 -32.23 8.78 -4.76
CA LEU A 145 -33.01 9.86 -4.13
C LEU A 145 -34.17 10.34 -5.01
N ARG A 146 -34.07 10.21 -6.34
CA ARG A 146 -35.14 10.58 -7.27
C ARG A 146 -36.25 9.52 -7.30
N PHE A 147 -35.87 8.24 -7.27
CA PHE A 147 -36.81 7.12 -7.39
C PHE A 147 -37.30 6.58 -6.05
N THR A 148 -36.74 7.01 -4.92
CA THR A 148 -37.13 6.57 -3.58
C THR A 148 -37.34 7.76 -2.65
N ASN A 149 -38.28 7.66 -1.71
CA ASN A 149 -38.49 8.63 -0.63
C ASN A 149 -37.47 8.45 0.51
N MET A 150 -36.20 8.18 0.18
CA MET A 150 -35.16 8.03 1.19
C MET A 150 -34.86 9.39 1.83
N ASN A 151 -35.23 9.51 3.11
CA ASN A 151 -34.96 10.70 3.92
C ASN A 151 -33.80 10.49 4.89
N GLU A 152 -33.36 9.23 5.10
CA GLU A 152 -32.31 8.87 6.03
C GLU A 152 -31.33 7.87 5.41
N MET A 153 -30.05 8.00 5.77
CA MET A 153 -29.02 6.98 5.54
C MET A 153 -28.49 6.50 6.88
N LYS A 154 -28.80 5.25 7.21
CA LYS A 154 -28.24 4.58 8.39
C LYS A 154 -26.84 4.08 8.07
N MET A 155 -25.91 4.27 9.00
CA MET A 155 -24.55 3.74 8.95
C MET A 155 -24.14 3.33 10.37
N LEU A 156 -23.32 2.29 10.51
CA LEU A 156 -22.77 1.89 11.80
C LEU A 156 -21.66 2.86 12.22
N SER A 157 -21.50 3.09 13.53
CA SER A 157 -20.44 3.92 14.09
C SER A 157 -19.61 3.10 15.06
N MET A 158 -18.53 2.48 14.56
CA MET A 158 -17.59 1.75 15.42
C MET A 158 -16.57 2.67 16.09
N VAL A 159 -16.27 3.82 15.48
CA VAL A 159 -15.34 4.82 16.03
C VAL A 159 -16.16 6.05 16.46
N PRO A 160 -16.58 6.16 17.73
CA PRO A 160 -17.31 7.32 18.22
C PRO A 160 -16.45 8.58 18.20
N HIS A 161 -17.07 9.76 18.33
CA HIS A 161 -16.33 11.01 18.53
C HIS A 161 -15.47 10.90 19.80
N THR A 162 -14.17 10.71 19.61
CA THR A 162 -13.20 10.65 20.69
C THR A 162 -12.65 12.04 21.00
N ASN A 163 -12.17 12.22 22.24
CA ASN A 163 -11.44 13.41 22.65
C ASN A 163 -10.08 13.00 23.25
N VAL A 164 -9.27 12.32 22.43
CA VAL A 164 -7.95 11.84 22.83
C VAL A 164 -6.92 12.92 22.59
N ASN A 165 -6.03 13.15 23.57
CA ASN A 165 -4.92 14.09 23.44
C ASN A 165 -3.69 13.43 22.80
N PHE A 166 -3.72 13.32 21.47
CA PHE A 166 -2.62 12.76 20.66
C PHE A 166 -1.35 13.61 20.75
N VAL A 167 -1.47 14.91 20.53
CA VAL A 167 -0.33 15.85 20.53
C VAL A 167 0.35 15.95 21.90
N GLY A 168 -0.41 15.79 22.99
CA GLY A 168 0.13 15.75 24.35
C GLY A 168 1.02 14.53 24.61
N SER A 169 0.75 13.41 23.93
CA SER A 169 1.51 12.16 24.06
C SER A 169 2.71 12.06 23.12
N ARG A 170 2.97 13.08 22.29
CA ARG A 170 4.00 13.06 21.23
C ARG A 170 5.40 12.65 21.70
N LYS A 171 5.81 13.04 22.92
CA LYS A 171 7.14 12.67 23.45
C LYS A 171 7.29 11.15 23.60
N LYS A 172 6.24 10.47 24.07
CA LYS A 172 6.23 9.01 24.19
C LYS A 172 6.23 8.36 22.81
N ALA A 173 5.45 8.89 21.88
CA ALA A 173 5.43 8.44 20.50
C ALA A 173 6.80 8.58 19.81
N TYR A 174 7.48 9.71 19.97
CA TYR A 174 8.82 9.92 19.40
C TYR A 174 9.85 8.93 19.95
N ILE A 175 9.80 8.63 21.25
CA ILE A 175 10.68 7.61 21.86
C ILE A 175 10.39 6.25 21.24
N PHE A 176 9.12 5.86 21.12
CA PHE A 176 8.73 4.60 20.51
C PHE A 176 9.15 4.50 19.04
N SER A 177 8.89 5.54 18.25
CA SER A 177 9.32 5.65 16.85
C SER A 177 10.83 5.56 16.70
N PHE A 178 11.60 6.24 17.55
CA PHE A 178 13.06 6.19 17.53
C PHE A 178 13.58 4.80 17.86
N LEU A 179 12.98 4.11 18.83
CA LEU A 179 13.31 2.71 19.14
C LEU A 179 13.05 1.78 17.96
N LEU A 180 11.90 1.92 17.28
CA LEU A 180 11.58 1.13 16.10
C LEU A 180 12.59 1.39 14.97
N ILE A 181 12.91 2.65 14.68
CA ILE A 181 13.94 3.00 13.70
C ILE A 181 15.29 2.37 14.08
N ALA A 182 15.70 2.47 15.35
CA ALA A 182 16.97 1.91 15.81
C ALA A 182 17.02 0.39 15.63
N VAL A 183 15.96 -0.33 16.01
CA VAL A 183 15.85 -1.78 15.81
C VAL A 183 15.91 -2.13 14.33
N SER A 184 15.19 -1.40 13.48
CA SER A 184 15.20 -1.58 12.03
C SER A 184 16.58 -1.36 11.41
N LEU A 185 17.30 -0.31 11.83
CA LEU A 185 18.66 -0.03 11.36
C LEU A 185 19.65 -1.09 11.83
N VAL A 186 19.60 -1.51 13.10
CA VAL A 186 20.43 -2.61 13.61
C VAL A 186 20.18 -3.89 12.82
N GLY A 187 18.92 -4.22 12.54
CA GLY A 187 18.55 -5.34 11.69
C GLY A 187 19.15 -5.25 10.29
N PHE A 188 19.07 -4.07 9.67
CA PHE A 188 19.64 -3.82 8.36
C PHE A 188 21.17 -3.92 8.35
N PHE A 189 21.86 -3.37 9.34
CA PHE A 189 23.33 -3.48 9.42
C PHE A 189 23.82 -4.91 9.74
N MET A 190 23.07 -5.68 10.52
CA MET A 190 23.45 -7.05 10.87
C MET A 190 23.18 -8.06 9.74
N LYS A 191 22.09 -7.86 8.98
CA LYS A 191 21.61 -8.87 8.02
C LYS A 191 21.45 -8.34 6.58
N GLY A 192 21.33 -7.04 6.36
CA GLY A 192 20.90 -6.42 5.10
C GLY A 192 21.76 -6.78 3.90
N ASP A 193 23.08 -6.81 4.04
CA ASP A 193 24.00 -7.14 2.93
C ASP A 193 23.78 -8.55 2.37
N LYS A 194 23.28 -9.48 3.19
CA LYS A 194 22.99 -10.87 2.80
C LYS A 194 21.54 -11.08 2.35
N LYS A 195 20.73 -10.02 2.33
CA LYS A 195 19.29 -10.08 2.04
C LYS A 195 18.91 -9.40 0.73
N TRP A 196 19.88 -9.07 -0.10
CA TRP A 196 19.62 -8.79 -1.51
C TRP A 196 19.33 -10.10 -2.23
N GLY A 197 18.16 -10.20 -2.84
CA GLY A 197 17.77 -11.37 -3.62
C GLY A 197 18.46 -11.40 -4.99
N VAL A 198 18.18 -12.45 -5.75
CA VAL A 198 18.86 -12.77 -7.02
C VAL A 198 18.73 -11.63 -8.05
N ASP A 199 17.61 -10.92 -8.05
CA ASP A 199 17.39 -9.74 -8.89
C ASP A 199 18.49 -8.68 -8.76
N PHE A 200 19.14 -8.60 -7.60
CA PHE A 200 20.15 -7.59 -7.28
C PHE A 200 21.55 -8.15 -7.12
N SER A 201 21.69 -9.36 -6.58
CA SER A 201 22.99 -10.02 -6.42
C SER A 201 23.50 -10.69 -7.70
N GLY A 202 22.60 -10.96 -8.65
CA GLY A 202 22.85 -11.90 -9.73
C GLY A 202 22.76 -13.36 -9.25
N GLY A 203 22.37 -14.26 -10.14
CA GLY A 203 22.16 -15.67 -9.85
C GLY A 203 21.07 -16.29 -10.71
N VAL A 204 20.78 -17.56 -10.44
CA VAL A 204 19.70 -18.31 -11.07
C VAL A 204 18.62 -18.62 -10.03
N ILE A 205 17.36 -18.45 -10.40
CA ILE A 205 16.19 -18.98 -9.70
C ILE A 205 15.53 -20.02 -10.60
N LEU A 206 15.45 -21.25 -10.12
CA LEU A 206 14.64 -22.31 -10.73
C LEU A 206 13.52 -22.70 -9.76
N GLY A 207 12.28 -22.37 -10.13
CA GLY A 207 11.07 -22.78 -9.44
C GLY A 207 10.49 -24.04 -10.07
N VAL A 208 10.32 -25.08 -9.26
CA VAL A 208 9.83 -26.39 -9.69
C VAL A 208 8.59 -26.76 -8.87
N ASN A 209 7.52 -27.14 -9.55
CA ASN A 209 6.31 -27.69 -8.94
C ASN A 209 6.29 -29.20 -9.15
N PHE A 210 6.33 -29.96 -8.05
CA PHE A 210 6.22 -31.42 -8.07
C PHE A 210 4.75 -31.84 -7.93
N GLN A 211 4.34 -32.95 -8.58
CA GLN A 211 2.98 -33.47 -8.41
C GLN A 211 2.71 -34.02 -7.00
N GLU A 212 3.76 -34.53 -6.34
CA GLU A 212 3.75 -35.09 -4.98
C GLU A 212 4.73 -34.33 -4.08
N ASN A 213 4.58 -34.50 -2.76
CA ASN A 213 5.39 -33.80 -1.78
C ASN A 213 6.82 -34.36 -1.81
N VAL A 214 7.81 -33.49 -1.98
CA VAL A 214 9.22 -33.88 -2.06
C VAL A 214 9.98 -33.24 -0.90
N LYS A 215 10.84 -34.02 -0.23
CA LYS A 215 11.68 -33.49 0.84
C LYS A 215 12.83 -32.67 0.25
N ILE A 216 13.12 -31.52 0.84
CA ILE A 216 14.25 -30.68 0.44
C ILE A 216 15.57 -31.45 0.53
N GLU A 217 15.70 -32.37 1.47
CA GLU A 217 16.89 -33.20 1.64
C GLU A 217 17.17 -34.06 0.39
N ASP A 218 16.13 -34.58 -0.25
CA ASP A 218 16.26 -35.41 -1.45
C ASP A 218 16.74 -34.54 -2.63
N VAL A 219 16.13 -33.36 -2.81
CA VAL A 219 16.56 -32.38 -3.81
C VAL A 219 18.00 -31.91 -3.56
N ARG A 220 18.37 -31.65 -2.30
CA ARG A 220 19.72 -31.26 -1.90
C ARG A 220 20.73 -32.36 -2.18
N SER A 221 20.34 -33.63 -1.99
CA SER A 221 21.20 -34.78 -2.26
C SER A 221 21.47 -34.93 -3.76
N CYS A 222 20.48 -34.64 -4.60
CA CYS A 222 20.60 -34.64 -6.05
C CYS A 222 21.50 -33.50 -6.56
N LEU A 223 21.42 -32.32 -5.94
CA LEU A 223 22.16 -31.13 -6.33
C LEU A 223 23.55 -31.00 -5.68
N LYS A 224 24.09 -32.06 -5.05
CA LYS A 224 25.41 -32.03 -4.40
C LYS A 224 26.57 -31.58 -5.30
N ASN A 225 26.46 -31.82 -6.61
CA ASN A 225 27.49 -31.47 -7.59
C ASN A 225 27.39 -30.01 -8.07
N VAL A 226 26.33 -29.29 -7.71
CA VAL A 226 26.16 -27.87 -8.00
C VAL A 226 26.60 -27.08 -6.76
N PRO A 227 27.64 -26.23 -6.85
CA PRO A 227 28.15 -25.51 -5.69
C PRO A 227 27.23 -24.34 -5.31
N ASP A 228 27.17 -24.03 -4.01
CA ASP A 228 26.46 -22.86 -3.44
C ASP A 228 24.97 -22.76 -3.79
N VAL A 229 24.25 -23.87 -3.67
CA VAL A 229 22.80 -23.94 -3.91
C VAL A 229 22.01 -23.70 -2.63
N ALA A 230 21.05 -22.78 -2.67
CA ALA A 230 20.04 -22.61 -1.63
C ALA A 230 18.71 -23.22 -2.12
N ILE A 231 18.09 -24.05 -1.28
CA ILE A 231 16.85 -24.76 -1.60
C ILE A 231 15.83 -24.44 -0.52
N GLN A 232 14.64 -24.01 -0.93
CA GLN A 232 13.55 -23.65 -0.04
C GLN A 232 12.20 -24.05 -0.63
N TYR A 233 11.24 -24.38 0.23
CA TYR A 233 9.84 -24.47 -0.17
C TYR A 233 9.30 -23.09 -0.53
N PHE A 234 8.31 -23.03 -1.42
CA PHE A 234 7.71 -21.78 -1.89
C PHE A 234 6.20 -21.93 -2.08
N GLY A 235 5.43 -21.69 -1.03
CA GLY A 235 3.96 -21.80 -1.06
C GLY A 235 3.48 -23.13 -0.46
N SER A 236 3.94 -24.27 -0.97
CA SER A 236 3.62 -25.60 -0.44
C SER A 236 4.85 -26.52 -0.37
N ASP A 237 4.68 -27.71 0.19
CA ASP A 237 5.69 -28.78 0.21
C ASP A 237 5.88 -29.48 -1.15
N LYS A 238 5.16 -29.02 -2.18
CA LYS A 238 5.31 -29.42 -3.59
C LYS A 238 6.07 -28.40 -4.43
N ASP A 239 6.14 -27.16 -3.96
CA ASP A 239 6.74 -26.05 -4.66
C ASP A 239 8.13 -25.79 -4.10
N ILE A 240 9.17 -26.03 -4.89
CA ILE A 240 10.56 -25.86 -4.46
C ILE A 240 11.23 -24.82 -5.34
N ILE A 241 11.88 -23.85 -4.69
CA ILE A 241 12.79 -22.92 -5.35
C ILE A 241 14.22 -23.35 -5.06
N VAL A 242 14.99 -23.45 -6.14
CA VAL A 242 16.43 -23.65 -6.14
C VAL A 242 17.08 -22.34 -6.58
N LYS A 243 17.94 -21.77 -5.74
CA LYS A 243 18.76 -20.59 -6.06
C LYS A 243 20.21 -21.01 -6.17
N ALA A 244 20.89 -20.50 -7.19
CA ALA A 244 22.29 -20.84 -7.48
C ALA A 244 23.02 -19.66 -8.12
N LYS A 245 24.32 -19.81 -8.42
CA LYS A 245 25.08 -18.76 -9.13
C LYS A 245 24.69 -18.69 -10.61
N THR A 246 24.87 -17.52 -11.20
CA THR A 246 24.63 -17.24 -12.63
C THR A 246 25.26 -18.33 -13.52
N GLY A 247 24.52 -18.79 -14.53
CA GLY A 247 24.99 -19.83 -15.46
C GLY A 247 24.92 -21.28 -14.95
N GLN A 248 24.40 -21.52 -13.73
CA GLN A 248 24.21 -22.88 -13.19
C GLN A 248 22.82 -23.48 -13.49
N GLY A 249 21.95 -22.78 -14.23
CA GLY A 249 20.57 -23.20 -14.48
C GLY A 249 20.45 -24.55 -15.20
N GLU A 250 21.25 -24.76 -16.24
CA GLU A 250 21.28 -26.06 -16.94
C GLU A 250 21.80 -27.18 -16.05
N ALA A 251 22.85 -26.94 -15.27
CA ALA A 251 23.40 -27.94 -14.34
C ALA A 251 22.38 -28.38 -13.28
N ILE A 252 21.53 -27.46 -12.81
CA ILE A 252 20.43 -27.78 -11.89
C ILE A 252 19.39 -28.65 -12.61
N LYS A 253 18.95 -28.27 -13.82
CA LYS A 253 17.95 -29.04 -14.58
C LYS A 253 18.46 -30.44 -14.93
N ASP A 254 19.70 -30.57 -15.36
CA ASP A 254 20.33 -31.85 -15.67
C ASP A 254 20.42 -32.76 -14.45
N SER A 255 20.72 -32.18 -13.29
CA SER A 255 20.78 -32.93 -12.03
C SER A 255 19.37 -33.39 -11.63
N LEU A 256 18.37 -32.49 -11.66
CA LEU A 256 16.97 -32.84 -11.36
C LEU A 256 16.42 -33.90 -12.31
N ALA A 257 16.73 -33.83 -13.61
CA ALA A 257 16.30 -34.80 -14.61
C ALA A 257 16.93 -36.20 -14.39
N LYS A 258 18.11 -36.27 -13.79
CA LYS A 258 18.77 -37.53 -13.39
C LYS A 258 18.26 -38.06 -12.04
N GLY A 259 17.60 -37.23 -11.24
CA GLY A 259 17.03 -37.61 -9.96
C GLY A 259 15.76 -38.44 -10.14
N ASN A 260 15.54 -39.42 -9.25
CA ASN A 260 14.32 -40.21 -9.24
C ASN A 260 13.20 -39.46 -8.49
N PHE A 261 12.70 -38.38 -9.10
CA PHE A 261 11.64 -37.55 -8.54
C PHE A 261 10.29 -37.82 -9.21
N PRO A 262 9.16 -37.54 -8.52
CA PRO A 262 7.85 -37.47 -9.15
C PRO A 262 7.87 -36.49 -10.32
N LYS A 263 6.91 -36.65 -11.26
CA LYS A 263 6.76 -35.71 -12.37
C LYS A 263 6.66 -34.29 -11.84
N TYR A 264 7.40 -33.38 -12.48
CA TYR A 264 7.47 -31.98 -12.08
C TYR A 264 7.39 -31.05 -13.29
N GLU A 265 7.03 -29.81 -13.03
CA GLU A 265 7.01 -28.73 -14.02
C GLU A 265 7.90 -27.57 -13.55
N VAL A 266 8.70 -27.03 -14.47
CA VAL A 266 9.45 -25.80 -14.20
C VAL A 266 8.47 -24.65 -14.37
N VAL A 267 8.06 -24.06 -13.24
CA VAL A 267 7.10 -22.96 -13.20
C VAL A 267 7.76 -21.59 -13.26
N ARG A 268 9.07 -21.53 -12.99
CA ARG A 268 9.85 -20.29 -13.02
C ARG A 268 11.31 -20.59 -13.34
N GLU A 269 11.88 -19.84 -14.26
CA GLU A 269 13.30 -19.85 -14.54
C GLU A 269 13.76 -18.42 -14.80
N GLU A 270 14.69 -17.94 -13.99
CA GLU A 270 15.28 -16.62 -14.13
C GLU A 270 16.80 -16.75 -13.97
N ASP A 271 17.55 -16.19 -14.92
CA ASP A 271 19.00 -16.06 -14.82
C ASP A 271 19.36 -14.59 -14.94
N VAL A 272 19.89 -14.03 -13.86
CA VAL A 272 20.27 -12.62 -13.76
C VAL A 272 21.78 -12.53 -13.66
N GLY A 273 22.39 -11.87 -14.64
CA GLY A 273 23.83 -11.57 -14.61
C GLY A 273 24.18 -10.53 -13.54
N PRO A 274 25.38 -10.57 -12.93
CA PRO A 274 25.79 -9.61 -11.90
C PRO A 274 25.71 -8.14 -12.34
N LEU A 275 26.01 -7.86 -13.61
CA LEU A 275 25.92 -6.51 -14.18
C LEU A 275 24.46 -6.02 -14.18
N VAL A 276 23.54 -6.84 -14.71
CA VAL A 276 22.11 -6.54 -14.76
C VAL A 276 21.56 -6.37 -13.35
N GLY A 277 21.94 -7.24 -12.40
CA GLY A 277 21.50 -7.13 -11.02
C GLY A 277 21.94 -5.83 -10.33
N SER A 278 23.19 -5.41 -10.57
CA SER A 278 23.70 -4.13 -10.04
C SER A 278 22.97 -2.91 -10.62
N GLU A 279 22.59 -2.98 -11.90
CA GLU A 279 21.81 -1.94 -12.58
C GLU A 279 20.38 -1.89 -12.06
N LEU A 280 19.70 -3.04 -11.93
CA LEU A 280 18.37 -3.14 -11.33
C LEU A 280 18.34 -2.59 -9.91
N LYS A 281 19.35 -2.90 -9.10
CA LYS A 281 19.50 -2.35 -7.74
C LYS A 281 19.59 -0.84 -7.76
N ARG A 282 20.48 -0.29 -8.60
CA ARG A 282 20.68 1.16 -8.73
C ARG A 282 19.40 1.85 -9.19
N SER A 283 18.75 1.35 -10.25
CA SER A 283 17.51 1.92 -10.79
C SER A 283 16.39 1.87 -9.77
N SER A 284 16.25 0.78 -9.02
CA SER A 284 15.23 0.64 -7.96
C SER A 284 15.45 1.64 -6.81
N LEU A 285 16.70 1.86 -6.40
CA LEU A 285 17.02 2.86 -5.36
C LEU A 285 16.82 4.30 -5.85
N ILE A 286 17.17 4.59 -7.12
CA ILE A 286 16.91 5.90 -7.71
C ILE A 286 15.40 6.14 -7.83
N ALA A 287 14.61 5.14 -8.22
CA ALA A 287 13.15 5.27 -8.28
C ALA A 287 12.56 5.62 -6.91
N LEU A 288 12.99 4.92 -5.85
CA LEU A 288 12.59 5.23 -4.46
C LEU A 288 12.93 6.68 -4.07
N LEU A 289 14.15 7.13 -4.37
CA LEU A 289 14.59 8.49 -4.07
C LEU A 289 13.80 9.54 -4.88
N LEU A 290 13.59 9.31 -6.18
CA LEU A 290 12.81 10.20 -7.03
C LEU A 290 11.35 10.27 -6.60
N SER A 291 10.77 9.18 -6.12
CA SER A 291 9.44 9.20 -5.51
C SER A 291 9.41 10.07 -4.27
N PHE A 292 10.37 9.96 -3.35
CA PHE A 292 10.44 10.90 -2.21
C PHE A 292 10.55 12.35 -2.67
N VAL A 293 11.43 12.66 -3.64
CA VAL A 293 11.58 14.03 -4.16
C VAL A 293 10.28 14.55 -4.80
N ALA A 294 9.63 13.74 -5.64
CA ALA A 294 8.37 14.11 -6.28
C ALA A 294 7.27 14.37 -5.25
N MET A 295 7.23 13.59 -4.18
CA MET A 295 6.30 13.76 -3.07
C MET A 295 6.57 15.04 -2.28
N ILE A 296 7.83 15.37 -2.04
CA ILE A 296 8.24 16.64 -1.43
C ILE A 296 7.75 17.82 -2.25
N ILE A 297 8.00 17.77 -3.57
CA ILE A 297 7.58 18.83 -4.48
C ILE A 297 6.05 18.98 -4.44
N TYR A 298 5.32 17.86 -4.55
CA TYR A 298 3.86 17.88 -4.50
C TYR A 298 3.32 18.47 -3.18
N ILE A 299 3.80 18.00 -2.03
CA ILE A 299 3.37 18.52 -0.72
C ILE A 299 3.77 19.98 -0.55
N GLY A 300 4.96 20.38 -0.99
CA GLY A 300 5.44 21.75 -0.91
C GLY A 300 4.61 22.73 -1.74
N PHE A 301 4.05 22.30 -2.88
CA PHE A 301 3.07 23.08 -3.62
C PHE A 301 1.68 23.08 -2.98
N ARG A 302 1.31 21.98 -2.32
CA ARG A 302 -0.05 21.76 -1.80
C ARG A 302 -0.28 22.30 -0.39
N PHE A 303 0.76 22.35 0.44
CA PHE A 303 0.74 22.70 1.86
C PHE A 303 1.90 23.62 2.23
N GLU A 304 1.81 24.27 3.39
CA GLU A 304 2.91 25.09 3.91
C GLU A 304 4.13 24.23 4.28
N PHE A 305 5.30 24.86 4.35
CA PHE A 305 6.58 24.18 4.58
C PHE A 305 6.60 23.26 5.81
N SER A 306 5.94 23.65 6.90
CA SER A 306 5.84 22.86 8.14
C SER A 306 5.15 21.50 7.93
N TYR A 307 4.10 21.45 7.11
CA TYR A 307 3.42 20.22 6.72
C TYR A 307 4.33 19.36 5.85
N GLY A 308 5.04 19.98 4.90
CA GLY A 308 6.05 19.31 4.07
C GLY A 308 7.06 18.53 4.89
N VAL A 309 7.69 19.17 5.88
CA VAL A 309 8.67 18.51 6.76
C VAL A 309 8.03 17.39 7.57
N GLY A 310 6.83 17.61 8.15
CA GLY A 310 6.12 16.58 8.90
C GLY A 310 5.83 15.32 8.08
N ALA A 311 5.38 15.49 6.84
CA ALA A 311 5.13 14.37 5.94
C ALA A 311 6.42 13.64 5.55
N ILE A 312 7.51 14.35 5.23
CA ILE A 312 8.78 13.73 4.86
C ILE A 312 9.32 12.86 5.99
N VAL A 313 9.31 13.38 7.21
CA VAL A 313 9.82 12.65 8.37
C VAL A 313 9.01 11.38 8.60
N ALA A 314 7.67 11.44 8.46
CA ALA A 314 6.82 10.27 8.54
C ALA A 314 7.11 9.25 7.41
N LEU A 315 7.25 9.70 6.16
CA LEU A 315 7.55 8.82 5.03
C LEU A 315 8.89 8.07 5.17
N VAL A 316 9.93 8.79 5.62
CA VAL A 316 11.24 8.19 5.89
C VAL A 316 11.15 7.21 7.05
N HIS A 317 10.45 7.58 8.13
CA HIS A 317 10.18 6.70 9.27
C HIS A 317 9.51 5.40 8.82
N ASP A 318 8.45 5.49 8.02
CA ASP A 318 7.65 4.33 7.63
C ASP A 318 8.41 3.39 6.71
N THR A 319 9.18 3.95 5.78
CA THR A 319 9.97 3.16 4.83
C THR A 319 11.12 2.45 5.53
N ILE A 320 11.83 3.12 6.43
CA ILE A 320 12.91 2.51 7.23
C ILE A 320 12.37 1.39 8.11
N ILE A 321 11.24 1.63 8.79
CA ILE A 321 10.66 0.62 9.69
C ILE A 321 10.17 -0.58 8.89
N SER A 322 9.43 -0.35 7.79
CA SER A 322 8.90 -1.42 6.95
C SER A 322 10.01 -2.27 6.35
N ALA A 323 11.04 -1.65 5.77
CA ALA A 323 12.19 -2.35 5.22
C ALA A 323 12.99 -3.09 6.32
N GLY A 324 13.20 -2.46 7.49
CA GLY A 324 13.95 -3.06 8.59
C GLY A 324 13.27 -4.28 9.19
N ILE A 325 11.96 -4.22 9.46
CA ILE A 325 11.19 -5.37 9.97
C ILE A 325 11.18 -6.49 8.93
N PHE A 326 10.97 -6.17 7.65
CA PHE A 326 11.03 -7.14 6.56
C PHE A 326 12.38 -7.87 6.51
N CYS A 327 13.48 -7.12 6.60
CA CYS A 327 14.84 -7.67 6.64
C CYS A 327 15.08 -8.53 7.90
N LEU A 328 14.61 -8.09 9.06
CA LEU A 328 14.78 -8.79 10.34
C LEU A 328 14.10 -10.16 10.35
N MET A 329 12.93 -10.25 9.72
CA MET A 329 12.17 -11.48 9.52
C MET A 329 12.83 -12.45 8.53
N GLY A 330 13.91 -12.02 7.87
CA GLY A 330 14.74 -12.87 7.03
C GLY A 330 14.34 -12.90 5.56
N TYR A 331 13.36 -12.10 5.16
CA TYR A 331 12.96 -11.95 3.76
C TYR A 331 14.02 -11.23 2.93
N GLU A 332 13.99 -11.47 1.62
CA GLU A 332 14.93 -10.92 0.66
C GLU A 332 14.32 -9.76 -0.13
N PHE A 333 15.11 -8.72 -0.35
CA PHE A 333 14.75 -7.61 -1.22
C PHE A 333 14.94 -8.04 -2.68
N ASN A 334 13.85 -8.03 -3.43
CA ASN A 334 13.78 -8.20 -4.89
C ASN A 334 13.09 -6.97 -5.51
N VAL A 335 13.07 -6.84 -6.84
CA VAL A 335 12.45 -5.67 -7.49
C VAL A 335 10.97 -5.49 -7.07
N PRO A 336 10.14 -6.54 -6.95
CA PRO A 336 8.76 -6.40 -6.46
C PRO A 336 8.65 -5.85 -5.04
N ILE A 337 9.63 -6.12 -4.18
CA ILE A 337 9.66 -5.61 -2.80
C ILE A 337 9.95 -4.11 -2.77
N ILE A 338 10.79 -3.61 -3.68
CA ILE A 338 10.99 -2.17 -3.82
C ILE A 338 9.69 -1.49 -4.30
N ALA A 339 8.97 -2.10 -5.25
CA ALA A 339 7.65 -1.65 -5.66
C ALA A 339 6.63 -1.62 -4.50
N ALA A 340 6.66 -2.63 -3.61
CA ALA A 340 5.85 -2.65 -2.39
C ALA A 340 6.20 -1.48 -1.47
N LEU A 341 7.49 -1.20 -1.22
CA LEU A 341 7.93 -0.07 -0.40
C LEU A 341 7.51 1.29 -1.00
N LEU A 342 7.65 1.46 -2.32
CA LEU A 342 7.13 2.64 -3.03
C LEU A 342 5.62 2.79 -2.84
N THR A 343 4.89 1.68 -2.84
CA THR A 343 3.45 1.68 -2.59
C THR A 343 3.12 2.03 -1.14
N VAL A 344 3.94 1.60 -0.16
CA VAL A 344 3.82 2.05 1.24
C VAL A 344 3.99 3.57 1.34
N VAL A 345 4.93 4.15 0.60
CA VAL A 345 5.14 5.62 0.56
C VAL A 345 3.88 6.33 0.07
N GLY A 346 3.29 5.87 -1.04
CA GLY A 346 2.04 6.42 -1.57
C GLY A 346 0.85 6.26 -0.61
N TYR A 347 0.76 5.09 0.04
CA TYR A 347 -0.31 4.81 0.99
C TYR A 347 -0.21 5.63 2.27
N SER A 348 0.97 5.67 2.91
CA SER A 348 1.18 6.40 4.17
C SER A 348 0.86 7.88 4.04
N ILE A 349 1.19 8.48 2.89
CA ILE A 349 0.89 9.89 2.69
C ILE A 349 -0.60 10.20 2.55
N ASN A 350 -1.42 9.23 2.14
CA ASN A 350 -2.86 9.43 1.97
C ASN A 350 -3.49 9.86 3.30
N ASP A 351 -3.24 9.08 4.36
CA ASP A 351 -3.72 9.40 5.71
C ASP A 351 -3.13 10.73 6.21
N THR A 352 -1.84 10.99 5.93
CA THR A 352 -1.19 12.26 6.28
C THR A 352 -1.89 13.46 5.60
N ILE A 353 -2.17 13.38 4.29
CA ILE A 353 -2.87 14.42 3.53
C ILE A 353 -4.27 14.66 4.08
N VAL A 354 -5.01 13.59 4.39
CA VAL A 354 -6.35 13.67 4.99
C VAL A 354 -6.31 14.40 6.33
N ILE A 355 -5.36 14.08 7.21
CA ILE A 355 -5.22 14.74 8.51
C ILE A 355 -4.78 16.20 8.32
N PHE A 356 -3.84 16.46 7.41
CA PHE A 356 -3.32 17.79 7.15
C PHE A 356 -4.37 18.73 6.58
N ASP A 357 -5.19 18.25 5.65
CA ASP A 357 -6.31 19.02 5.10
C ASP A 357 -7.29 19.41 6.21
N ARG A 358 -7.55 18.48 7.15
CA ARG A 358 -8.38 18.76 8.31
C ARG A 358 -7.76 19.75 9.28
N ILE A 359 -6.47 19.61 9.57
CA ILE A 359 -5.74 20.57 10.42
C ILE A 359 -5.85 21.96 9.80
N ARG A 360 -5.62 22.09 8.50
CA ARG A 360 -5.76 23.36 7.77
C ARG A 360 -7.20 23.92 7.84
N GLU A 361 -8.23 23.08 7.65
CA GLU A 361 -9.64 23.48 7.80
C GLU A 361 -9.92 24.04 9.20
N TYR A 362 -9.40 23.41 10.25
CA TYR A 362 -9.63 23.81 11.64
C TYR A 362 -8.84 25.06 12.03
N LEU A 363 -7.57 25.18 11.58
CA LEU A 363 -6.74 26.37 11.82
C LEU A 363 -7.24 27.60 11.06
N GLY A 364 -7.86 27.41 9.89
CA GLY A 364 -8.51 28.50 9.14
C GLY A 364 -9.87 28.92 9.71
N SER A 365 -10.40 28.21 10.71
CA SER A 365 -11.65 28.60 11.37
C SER A 365 -11.42 29.74 12.37
N ASN A 366 -12.38 30.67 12.51
CA ASN A 366 -12.34 31.76 13.51
C ASN A 366 -12.58 31.24 14.94
N SER A 367 -11.73 30.33 15.41
CA SER A 367 -11.79 29.72 16.72
C SER A 367 -10.83 30.41 17.70
N ARG A 368 -11.23 30.51 18.98
CA ARG A 368 -10.35 31.00 20.07
C ARG A 368 -9.46 29.90 20.68
N LYS A 369 -9.56 28.66 20.17
CA LYS A 369 -8.82 27.51 20.70
C LYS A 369 -7.34 27.60 20.35
N SER A 370 -6.50 26.98 21.19
CA SER A 370 -5.06 26.90 20.91
C SER A 370 -4.78 26.03 19.67
N GLN A 371 -3.66 26.27 18.98
CA GLN A 371 -3.25 25.47 17.82
C GLN A 371 -3.17 23.97 18.15
N ILE A 372 -2.72 23.63 19.36
CA ILE A 372 -2.62 22.25 19.85
C ILE A 372 -4.00 21.60 20.01
N GLU A 373 -4.98 22.34 20.54
CA GLU A 373 -6.36 21.88 20.64
C GLU A 373 -6.97 21.66 19.25
N LEU A 374 -6.79 22.61 18.33
CA LEU A 374 -7.31 22.51 16.96
C LEU A 374 -6.71 21.31 16.21
N ILE A 375 -5.42 21.06 16.36
CA ILE A 375 -4.75 19.89 15.76
C ILE A 375 -5.26 18.59 16.38
N ASN A 376 -5.42 18.52 17.71
CA ASN A 376 -6.01 17.35 18.35
C ASN A 376 -7.45 17.09 17.88
N GLU A 377 -8.28 18.13 17.76
CA GLU A 377 -9.65 18.00 17.26
C GLU A 377 -9.67 17.55 15.81
N ALA A 378 -8.78 18.06 14.97
CA ALA A 378 -8.61 17.62 13.59
C ALA A 378 -8.31 16.11 13.53
N ILE A 379 -7.32 15.63 14.29
CA ILE A 379 -6.93 14.21 14.37
C ILE A 379 -8.10 13.34 14.86
N ASN A 380 -8.80 13.74 15.94
CA ASN A 380 -9.95 12.98 16.44
C ASN A 380 -11.08 12.92 15.41
N SER A 381 -11.31 14.00 14.67
CA SER A 381 -12.36 14.05 13.65
C SER A 381 -12.05 13.21 12.40
N THR A 382 -10.76 12.92 12.13
CA THR A 382 -10.34 12.07 11.00
C THR A 382 -10.07 10.62 11.42
N LEU A 383 -10.09 10.29 12.72
CA LEU A 383 -9.73 8.96 13.22
C LEU A 383 -10.63 7.85 12.66
N SER A 384 -11.95 8.07 12.60
CA SER A 384 -12.89 7.10 12.00
C SER A 384 -12.48 6.79 10.56
N ARG A 385 -12.20 7.84 9.80
CA ARG A 385 -11.79 7.76 8.40
C ARG A 385 -10.48 6.98 8.23
N THR A 386 -9.37 7.43 8.84
CA THR A 386 -8.06 6.78 8.68
C THR A 386 -8.05 5.34 9.18
N THR A 387 -8.82 5.05 10.24
CA THR A 387 -8.93 3.67 10.76
C THR A 387 -9.70 2.76 9.80
N LEU A 388 -10.81 3.22 9.23
CA LEU A 388 -11.65 2.41 8.34
C LEU A 388 -10.98 2.16 6.98
N THR A 389 -10.24 3.14 6.45
CA THR A 389 -9.49 3.03 5.19
C THR A 389 -8.31 2.08 5.33
N SER A 390 -7.57 2.20 6.43
CA SER A 390 -6.51 1.28 6.84
C SER A 390 -7.04 -0.14 7.05
N PHE A 391 -8.16 -0.28 7.76
CA PHE A 391 -8.80 -1.58 7.99
C PHE A 391 -9.25 -2.25 6.68
N ALA A 392 -9.93 -1.52 5.79
CA ALA A 392 -10.38 -2.07 4.51
C ALA A 392 -9.21 -2.56 3.66
N THR A 393 -8.09 -1.81 3.66
CA THR A 393 -6.89 -2.18 2.90
C THR A 393 -6.18 -3.38 3.54
N ILE A 394 -6.06 -3.40 4.86
CA ILE A 394 -5.49 -4.53 5.62
C ILE A 394 -6.26 -5.82 5.35
N LEU A 395 -7.60 -5.80 5.23
CA LEU A 395 -8.38 -7.00 4.90
C LEU A 395 -7.95 -7.59 3.54
N VAL A 396 -7.63 -6.75 2.56
CA VAL A 396 -7.13 -7.20 1.25
C VAL A 396 -5.71 -7.72 1.35
N VAL A 397 -4.85 -7.00 2.06
CA VAL A 397 -3.44 -7.38 2.22
C VAL A 397 -3.32 -8.70 3.00
N ILE A 398 -4.11 -8.92 4.05
CA ILE A 398 -4.15 -10.21 4.76
C ILE A 398 -4.58 -11.33 3.82
N ALA A 399 -5.59 -11.11 2.97
CA ALA A 399 -5.99 -12.11 1.99
C ALA A 399 -4.84 -12.41 1.00
N LEU A 400 -4.11 -11.39 0.55
CA LEU A 400 -2.90 -11.59 -0.29
C LEU A 400 -1.81 -12.34 0.46
N MET A 401 -1.60 -12.09 1.75
CA MET A 401 -0.62 -12.83 2.55
C MET A 401 -1.01 -14.30 2.72
N VAL A 402 -2.28 -14.58 2.99
CA VAL A 402 -2.75 -15.96 3.25
C VAL A 402 -2.84 -16.77 1.96
N TYR A 403 -3.31 -16.15 0.86
CA TYR A 403 -3.62 -16.88 -0.39
C TYR A 403 -2.64 -16.60 -1.54
N GLY A 404 -1.82 -15.54 -1.46
CA GLY A 404 -1.02 -15.07 -2.59
C GLY A 404 0.18 -15.95 -2.94
N GLY A 405 0.76 -16.67 -1.97
CA GLY A 405 1.93 -17.51 -2.17
C GLY A 405 3.19 -16.73 -2.56
N GLY A 406 4.34 -17.19 -2.08
CA GLY A 406 5.62 -16.77 -2.64
C GLY A 406 5.88 -15.26 -2.67
N ILE A 407 6.19 -14.69 -3.85
CA ILE A 407 6.48 -13.25 -4.01
C ILE A 407 5.28 -12.39 -3.58
N ILE A 408 4.03 -12.84 -3.83
CA ILE A 408 2.84 -12.08 -3.45
C ILE A 408 2.71 -12.03 -1.93
N HIS A 409 3.07 -13.10 -1.22
CA HIS A 409 3.12 -13.09 0.24
C HIS A 409 4.12 -12.05 0.75
N ASP A 410 5.36 -12.08 0.26
CA ASP A 410 6.41 -11.15 0.68
C ASP A 410 6.03 -9.70 0.37
N PHE A 411 5.46 -9.45 -0.81
CA PHE A 411 4.92 -8.16 -1.23
C PHE A 411 3.83 -7.66 -0.28
N ALA A 412 2.85 -8.52 0.03
CA ALA A 412 1.75 -8.18 0.90
C ALA A 412 2.21 -7.98 2.36
N PHE A 413 3.20 -8.73 2.83
CA PHE A 413 3.74 -8.57 4.18
C PHE A 413 4.40 -7.19 4.38
N VAL A 414 5.13 -6.69 3.39
CA VAL A 414 5.69 -5.33 3.41
C VAL A 414 4.59 -4.28 3.48
N LEU A 415 3.55 -4.42 2.65
CA LEU A 415 2.39 -3.53 2.68
C LEU A 415 1.67 -3.57 4.03
N PHE A 416 1.53 -4.75 4.62
CA PHE A 416 0.87 -4.92 5.92
C PHE A 416 1.58 -4.11 7.01
N ILE A 417 2.91 -4.24 7.10
CA ILE A 417 3.71 -3.45 8.04
C ILE A 417 3.60 -1.97 7.71
N GLY A 418 3.75 -1.61 6.44
CA GLY A 418 3.73 -0.24 5.98
C GLY A 418 2.42 0.49 6.26
N ILE A 419 1.28 -0.17 6.06
CA ILE A 419 -0.04 0.39 6.36
C ILE A 419 -0.15 0.65 7.87
N ILE A 420 0.17 -0.33 8.72
CA ILE A 420 0.07 -0.18 10.19
C ILE A 420 0.96 0.97 10.68
N ILE A 421 2.21 1.00 10.22
CA ILE A 421 3.18 2.02 10.63
C ILE A 421 2.79 3.39 10.06
N GLY A 422 2.28 3.47 8.82
CA GLY A 422 1.81 4.70 8.19
C GLY A 422 0.59 5.32 8.87
N THR A 423 -0.40 4.52 9.26
CA THR A 423 -1.55 5.00 10.04
C THR A 423 -1.08 5.58 11.38
N TYR A 424 -0.15 4.89 12.04
CA TYR A 424 0.44 5.36 13.30
C TYR A 424 1.25 6.65 13.11
N SER A 425 2.13 6.70 12.12
CA SER A 425 3.04 7.84 11.91
C SER A 425 2.29 9.10 11.49
N SER A 426 1.24 8.99 10.67
CA SER A 426 0.40 10.11 10.27
C SER A 426 -0.21 10.84 11.48
N ILE A 427 -0.62 10.08 12.50
CA ILE A 427 -1.23 10.59 13.74
C ILE A 427 -0.17 11.07 14.75
N PHE A 428 0.86 10.26 14.98
CA PHE A 428 1.78 10.42 16.12
C PHE A 428 3.15 11.01 15.77
N VAL A 429 3.50 11.09 14.48
CA VAL A 429 4.77 11.64 13.98
C VAL A 429 4.50 12.88 13.13
N ALA A 430 3.78 12.75 12.01
CA ALA A 430 3.57 13.84 11.06
C ALA A 430 2.84 15.03 11.70
N SER A 431 1.71 14.77 12.36
CA SER A 431 0.86 15.83 12.93
C SER A 431 1.54 16.60 14.08
N PRO A 432 2.24 15.94 15.04
CA PRO A 432 2.96 16.65 16.09
C PRO A 432 4.18 17.45 15.61
N ILE A 433 4.83 17.06 14.50
CA ILE A 433 5.95 17.84 13.93
C ILE A 433 5.48 19.22 13.48
N ILE A 434 4.27 19.34 12.92
CA ILE A 434 3.68 20.64 12.54
C ILE A 434 3.64 21.57 13.75
N VAL A 435 3.20 21.06 14.91
CA VAL A 435 3.12 21.83 16.16
C VAL A 435 4.48 22.37 16.57
N GLU A 436 5.53 21.54 16.45
CA GLU A 436 6.89 21.93 16.87
C GLU A 436 7.52 22.96 15.94
N MET A 437 7.22 22.88 14.65
CA MET A 437 7.69 23.86 13.67
C MET A 437 6.97 25.20 13.80
N THR A 438 5.65 25.22 13.98
CA THR A 438 4.92 26.49 14.15
C THR A 438 5.33 27.19 15.44
N ARG A 439 5.51 26.45 16.54
CA ARG A 439 5.97 27.03 17.83
C ARG A 439 7.34 27.71 17.76
N LYS A 440 8.17 27.34 16.78
CA LYS A 440 9.50 27.91 16.58
C LYS A 440 9.46 29.21 15.76
N ASN A 441 8.38 29.44 15.01
CA ASN A 441 8.18 30.67 14.24
C ASN A 441 7.47 31.77 15.04
N ASP A 442 6.78 31.42 16.14
CA ASP A 442 6.16 32.37 17.08
C ASP A 442 7.12 32.89 18.18
N LYS A 443 8.39 32.44 18.16
CA LYS A 443 9.48 32.90 19.03
C LYS A 443 10.54 33.58 18.19
#